data_AF-A0A3C0HLI8-F1
#
_entry.id   AF-A0A3C0HLI8-F1
#
_cell.length_a   1.000
_cell.length_b   1.000
_cell.length_c   1.000
_cell.angle_alpha   90.00
_cell.angle_beta   90.00
_cell.angle_gamma   90.00
#
_symmetry.space_group_name_H-M   'P 1'
#
loop_
_entity.id
_entity.type
_entity.pdbx_description
1 polymer ?
#
loop_
_entity_poly.entity_id
_entity_poly.type
_entity_poly.pdbx_seq_one_letter_code
_entity_poly.pdbx_strand_id
1 'polypeptide(L)'
;MLTSMAMTDRPALHDNLSVDTPDVVGIVSGVRAVFDSGRTRPVAWRHAQLDGLLRLLKEEAPRFEAALAADLGRSPLEAFAADIGATATEIAHIRKHLGTWATPRKVRLPLNARPGSGHIVPEPLGVTLVVAPWNYPVQLVLLPIAAAISAGNA
;
A
#
# COMPACT_ATOMS: atom_id res chain seq x y z
N MET A 1 -45.51 -37.37 -28.88
CA MET A 1 -44.22 -36.88 -29.41
C MET A 1 -43.80 -35.69 -28.55
N LEU A 2 -43.19 -35.90 -27.37
CA LEU A 2 -41.73 -35.96 -27.18
C LEU A 2 -41.00 -34.81 -27.89
N THR A 3 -40.59 -33.79 -27.13
CA THR A 3 -39.17 -33.44 -26.94
C THR A 3 -39.04 -32.65 -25.63
N SER A 4 -38.54 -33.33 -24.59
CA SER A 4 -38.04 -32.76 -23.35
C SER A 4 -36.71 -32.07 -23.66
N MET A 5 -36.66 -30.74 -23.58
CA MET A 5 -35.38 -30.01 -23.58
C MET A 5 -34.67 -30.29 -22.26
N ALA A 6 -33.51 -30.94 -22.35
CA ALA A 6 -32.63 -31.17 -21.22
C ALA A 6 -32.22 -29.83 -20.58
N MET A 7 -32.57 -29.65 -19.30
CA MET A 7 -31.81 -28.78 -18.40
C MET A 7 -30.42 -29.37 -18.29
N THR A 8 -29.46 -28.80 -19.00
CA THR A 8 -28.04 -29.05 -18.77
C THR A 8 -27.71 -28.58 -17.36
N ASP A 9 -27.36 -29.53 -16.49
CA ASP A 9 -26.76 -29.28 -15.18
C ASP A 9 -25.58 -28.31 -15.36
N ARG A 10 -25.71 -27.09 -14.84
CA ARG A 10 -24.54 -26.21 -14.65
C ARG A 10 -23.70 -26.86 -13.56
N PRO A 11 -22.44 -27.22 -13.80
CA PRO A 11 -21.59 -27.67 -12.70
C PRO A 11 -21.51 -26.54 -11.67
N ALA A 12 -21.82 -26.88 -10.42
CA ALA A 12 -21.69 -25.96 -9.29
C ALA A 12 -20.26 -25.41 -9.27
N LEU A 13 -20.12 -24.08 -9.37
CA LEU A 13 -18.85 -23.36 -9.31
C LEU A 13 -18.26 -23.29 -7.88
N HIS A 14 -18.61 -24.25 -7.03
CA HIS A 14 -18.29 -24.21 -5.61
C HIS A 14 -17.90 -25.61 -5.14
N ASP A 15 -16.70 -26.04 -5.52
CA ASP A 15 -15.91 -26.95 -4.71
C ASP A 15 -14.47 -26.96 -5.24
N ASN A 16 -13.50 -26.81 -4.34
CA ASN A 16 -12.04 -26.83 -4.54
C ASN A 16 -11.27 -25.49 -4.49
N LEU A 17 -11.67 -24.59 -3.58
CA LEU A 17 -10.70 -23.70 -2.94
C LEU A 17 -10.79 -23.89 -1.43
N SER A 18 -10.21 -24.99 -0.91
CA SER A 18 -9.81 -25.05 0.49
C SER A 18 -8.59 -24.14 0.68
N VAL A 19 -8.81 -22.84 0.48
CA VAL A 19 -7.89 -21.82 0.95
C VAL A 19 -8.19 -21.71 2.44
N ASP A 20 -7.23 -22.08 3.29
CA ASP A 20 -7.28 -21.74 4.71
C ASP A 20 -7.68 -20.27 4.80
N THR A 21 -8.87 -20.00 5.34
CA THR A 21 -9.35 -18.62 5.43
C THR A 21 -8.35 -17.89 6.32
N PRO A 22 -7.59 -16.91 5.80
CA PRO A 22 -6.60 -16.23 6.61
C PRO A 22 -7.31 -15.60 7.81
N ASP A 23 -6.68 -15.65 8.98
CA ASP A 23 -7.21 -14.99 10.18
C ASP A 23 -7.11 -13.46 10.02
N VAL A 24 -8.04 -12.89 9.25
CA VAL A 24 -8.09 -11.45 8.96
C VAL A 24 -8.24 -10.67 10.26
N VAL A 25 -9.01 -11.18 11.22
CA VAL A 25 -9.23 -10.53 12.51
C VAL A 25 -7.92 -10.48 13.30
N GLY A 26 -7.18 -11.58 13.37
CA GLY A 26 -5.87 -11.65 14.01
C GLY A 26 -4.83 -10.77 13.34
N ILE A 27 -4.78 -10.76 12.00
CA ILE A 27 -3.86 -9.90 11.23
C ILE A 27 -4.14 -8.42 11.52
N VAL A 28 -5.40 -7.98 11.39
CA VAL A 28 -5.77 -6.58 11.63
C VAL A 28 -5.53 -6.19 13.08
N SER A 29 -5.80 -7.08 14.03
CA SER A 29 -5.53 -6.85 15.45
C SER A 29 -4.03 -6.70 15.73
N GLY A 30 -3.18 -7.50 15.09
CA GLY A 30 -1.72 -7.40 15.20
C GLY A 30 -1.19 -6.07 14.64
N VAL A 31 -1.67 -5.66 13.46
CA VAL A 31 -1.29 -4.37 12.84
C VAL A 31 -1.77 -3.19 13.71
N ARG A 32 -2.98 -3.28 14.28
CA ARG A 32 -3.50 -2.29 15.24
C ARG A 32 -2.62 -2.17 16.47
N ALA A 33 -2.23 -3.29 17.08
CA ALA A 33 -1.35 -3.30 18.24
C ALA A 33 0.02 -2.65 17.95
N VAL A 34 0.56 -2.85 16.74
CA VAL A 34 1.77 -2.17 16.28
C VAL A 34 1.58 -0.66 16.19
N PHE A 35 0.46 -0.20 15.62
CA PHE A 35 0.15 1.23 15.54
C PHE A 35 0.02 1.84 16.95
N ASP A 36 -0.76 1.20 17.82
CA ASP A 36 -1.07 1.68 19.17
C ASP A 36 0.18 1.73 20.07
N SER A 37 1.17 0.87 19.82
CA SER A 37 2.49 0.93 20.47
C SER A 37 3.30 2.21 20.14
N GLY A 38 2.88 2.98 19.13
CA GLY A 38 3.58 4.16 18.65
C GLY A 38 4.78 3.88 17.75
N ARG A 39 5.05 2.60 17.41
CA ARG A 39 6.21 2.18 16.60
C ARG A 39 6.29 2.88 15.24
N THR A 40 5.16 3.24 14.64
CA THR A 40 5.08 3.87 13.32
C THR A 40 5.32 5.39 13.34
N ARG A 41 5.29 6.01 14.53
CA ARG A 41 5.40 7.48 14.68
C ARG A 41 6.77 8.03 14.29
N PRO A 42 7.92 7.45 14.70
CA PRO A 42 9.23 8.02 14.39
C PRO A 42 9.53 8.07 12.90
N VAL A 43 9.97 9.23 12.41
CA VAL A 43 10.37 9.43 10.99
C VAL A 43 11.47 8.46 10.55
N ALA A 44 12.39 8.11 11.45
CA ALA A 44 13.44 7.13 11.19
C ALA A 44 12.87 5.73 10.86
N TRP A 45 11.83 5.29 11.57
CA TRP A 45 11.17 4.01 11.28
C TRP A 45 10.53 4.04 9.89
N ARG A 46 9.84 5.14 9.56
CA ARG A 46 9.21 5.34 8.26
C ARG A 46 10.23 5.32 7.11
N HIS A 47 11.38 5.99 7.27
CA HIS A 47 12.48 5.90 6.30
C HIS A 47 12.98 4.47 6.12
N ALA A 48 13.16 3.72 7.21
CA ALA A 48 13.62 2.33 7.13
C ALA A 48 12.62 1.43 6.38
N GLN A 49 11.31 1.66 6.54
CA GLN A 49 10.30 0.93 5.77
C GLN A 49 10.33 1.30 4.28
N LEU A 50 10.45 2.59 3.95
CA LEU A 50 10.57 3.05 2.56
C LEU A 50 11.84 2.51 1.89
N ASP A 51 12.96 2.44 2.63
CA ASP A 51 14.19 1.78 2.18
C ASP A 51 13.97 0.28 1.91
N GLY A 52 13.17 -0.38 2.76
CA GLY A 52 12.75 -1.77 2.55
C GLY A 52 11.96 -1.95 1.26
N LEU A 53 11.02 -1.05 0.94
CA LEU A 53 10.25 -1.10 -0.31
C LEU A 53 11.13 -0.85 -1.54
N LEU A 54 12.05 0.10 -1.48
CA LEU A 54 13.01 0.34 -2.57
C LEU A 54 13.92 -0.87 -2.80
N ARG A 55 14.36 -1.51 -1.71
CA ARG A 55 15.15 -2.74 -1.79
C ARG A 55 14.35 -3.88 -2.40
N LEU A 56 13.10 -4.08 -1.95
CA LEU A 56 12.18 -5.08 -2.51
C LEU A 56 12.02 -4.91 -4.04
N LEU A 57 11.71 -3.70 -4.50
CA LEU A 57 11.53 -3.41 -5.92
C LEU A 57 12.80 -3.65 -6.73
N LYS A 58 13.98 -3.41 -6.14
CA LYS A 58 15.26 -3.63 -6.80
C LYS A 58 15.65 -5.10 -6.87
N GLU A 59 15.56 -5.81 -5.75
CA GLU A 59 16.02 -7.20 -5.62
C GLU A 59 15.05 -8.18 -6.30
N GLU A 60 13.75 -7.90 -6.24
CA GLU A 60 12.72 -8.78 -6.78
C GLU A 60 12.19 -8.35 -8.16
N ALA A 61 12.79 -7.32 -8.79
CA ALA A 61 12.39 -6.86 -10.13
C ALA A 61 12.22 -8.00 -11.15
N PRO A 62 13.16 -8.96 -11.28
CA PRO A 62 13.00 -10.07 -12.24
C PRO A 62 11.79 -10.96 -11.93
N ARG A 63 11.42 -11.13 -10.65
CA ARG A 63 10.24 -11.92 -10.27
C ARG A 63 8.95 -11.17 -10.53
N PHE A 64 8.91 -9.86 -10.30
CA PHE A 64 7.77 -9.03 -10.68
C PHE A 64 7.57 -9.01 -12.20
N GLU A 65 8.64 -8.86 -12.98
CA GLU A 65 8.58 -8.90 -14.45
C GLU A 65 8.04 -10.25 -14.94
N ALA A 66 8.54 -11.36 -14.38
CA ALA A 66 8.05 -12.70 -14.74
C ALA A 66 6.56 -12.89 -14.40
N ALA A 67 6.11 -12.40 -13.23
CA ALA A 67 4.71 -12.45 -12.84
C ALA A 67 3.83 -11.59 -13.75
N LEU A 68 4.26 -10.35 -14.05
CA LEU A 68 3.53 -9.44 -14.95
C LEU A 68 3.47 -9.98 -16.39
N ALA A 69 4.50 -10.67 -16.85
CA ALA A 69 4.49 -11.36 -18.13
C ALA A 69 3.47 -12.52 -18.12
N ALA A 70 3.43 -13.31 -17.05
CA ALA A 70 2.49 -14.43 -16.92
C ALA A 70 1.04 -13.98 -16.80
N ASP A 71 0.76 -12.95 -16.01
CA ASP A 71 -0.59 -12.51 -15.69
C ASP A 71 -1.16 -11.55 -16.75
N LEU A 72 -0.32 -10.66 -17.31
CA LEU A 72 -0.76 -9.56 -18.17
C LEU A 72 -0.12 -9.58 -19.57
N GLY A 73 0.78 -10.53 -19.85
CA GLY A 73 1.48 -10.60 -21.14
C GLY A 73 2.46 -9.44 -21.38
N ARG A 74 2.85 -8.70 -20.34
CA ARG A 74 3.71 -7.52 -20.45
C ARG A 74 5.15 -7.91 -20.78
N SER A 75 5.77 -7.14 -21.67
CA SER A 75 7.22 -7.26 -21.89
C SER A 75 7.99 -6.78 -20.64
N PRO A 76 9.23 -7.27 -20.39
CA PRO A 76 10.03 -6.82 -19.26
C PRO A 76 10.22 -5.30 -19.21
N LEU A 77 10.43 -4.66 -20.37
CA LEU A 77 10.57 -3.20 -20.45
C LEU A 77 9.30 -2.47 -20.03
N GLU A 78 8.14 -2.94 -20.49
CA GLU A 78 6.85 -2.35 -20.11
C GLU A 78 6.56 -2.55 -18.62
N ALA A 79 6.75 -3.78 -18.11
CA ALA A 79 6.59 -4.11 -16.70
C ALA A 79 7.50 -3.25 -15.81
N PHE A 80 8.76 -3.06 -16.20
CA PHE A 80 9.69 -2.22 -15.47
C PHE A 80 9.28 -0.75 -15.55
N ALA A 81 9.03 -0.21 -16.75
CA ALA A 81 8.77 1.21 -16.92
C ALA A 81 7.44 1.66 -16.29
N ALA A 82 6.39 0.84 -16.38
CA ALA A 82 5.04 1.23 -16.00
C ALA A 82 4.61 0.74 -14.61
N ASP A 83 5.30 -0.24 -14.02
CA ASP A 83 4.98 -0.77 -12.70
C ASP A 83 6.17 -0.59 -11.75
N ILE A 84 7.29 -1.28 -11.98
CA ILE A 84 8.35 -1.43 -10.98
C ILE A 84 9.17 -0.15 -10.80
N GLY A 85 9.74 0.37 -11.89
CA GLY A 85 10.60 1.55 -11.91
C GLY A 85 9.86 2.85 -11.65
N ALA A 86 8.63 2.99 -12.16
CA ALA A 86 7.74 4.10 -11.83
C ALA A 86 7.46 4.14 -10.32
N THR A 87 7.11 3.00 -9.73
CA THR A 87 6.88 2.88 -8.28
C THR A 87 8.12 3.22 -7.48
N ALA A 88 9.29 2.66 -7.85
CA ALA A 88 10.54 2.95 -7.14
C ALA A 88 10.90 4.44 -7.17
N THR A 89 10.64 5.11 -8.30
CA THR A 89 10.87 6.55 -8.45
C THR A 89 10.01 7.37 -7.50
N GLU A 90 8.71 7.06 -7.42
CA GLU A 90 7.78 7.75 -6.52
C GLU A 90 8.09 7.46 -5.05
N ILE A 91 8.43 6.21 -4.69
CA ILE A 91 8.84 5.88 -3.32
C ILE A 91 10.12 6.62 -2.93
N ALA A 92 11.09 6.75 -3.84
CA ALA A 92 12.29 7.53 -3.61
C ALA A 92 11.98 9.02 -3.42
N HIS A 93 11.02 9.57 -4.17
CA HIS A 93 10.53 10.94 -3.99
C HIS A 93 9.89 11.12 -2.61
N ILE A 94 8.98 10.24 -2.21
CA ILE A 94 8.33 10.24 -0.89
C ILE A 94 9.40 10.20 0.20
N ARG A 95 10.34 9.26 0.11
CA ARG A 95 11.44 9.10 1.05
C ARG A 95 12.27 10.38 1.16
N LYS A 96 12.60 11.03 0.04
CA LYS A 96 13.43 12.25 0.04
C LYS A 96 12.76 13.41 0.78
N HIS A 97 11.44 13.53 0.72
CA HIS A 97 10.72 14.70 1.24
C HIS A 97 10.00 14.46 2.58
N LEU A 98 9.86 13.20 3.00
CA LEU A 98 9.17 12.77 4.22
C LEU A 98 9.54 13.59 5.46
N GLY A 99 10.83 13.84 5.70
CA GLY A 99 11.27 14.60 6.88
C GLY A 99 10.64 15.99 6.96
N THR A 100 10.57 16.68 5.82
CA THR A 100 9.92 18.00 5.72
C THR A 100 8.41 17.89 5.90
N TRP A 101 7.77 16.88 5.29
CA TRP A 101 6.32 16.70 5.36
C TRP A 101 5.83 16.35 6.77
N ALA A 102 6.62 15.62 7.55
CA ALA A 102 6.30 15.24 8.92
C ALA A 102 6.55 16.36 9.96
N THR A 103 7.19 17.47 9.57
CA THR A 103 7.58 18.52 10.51
C THR A 103 6.38 19.42 10.89
N PRO A 104 6.14 19.71 12.18
CA PRO A 104 5.14 20.69 12.61
C PRO A 104 5.37 22.07 11.98
N ARG A 105 4.29 22.70 11.51
CA ARG A 105 4.35 24.01 10.82
C ARG A 105 3.72 25.08 11.68
N LYS A 106 4.49 26.11 12.05
CA LYS A 106 3.97 27.27 12.78
C LYS A 106 3.00 28.06 11.90
N VAL A 107 1.86 28.45 12.46
CA VAL A 107 0.85 29.27 11.78
C VAL A 107 0.64 30.59 12.48
N ARG A 108 0.30 31.62 11.68
CA ARG A 108 -0.01 32.95 12.21
C ARG A 108 -1.40 32.94 12.83
N LEU A 109 -1.49 33.44 14.06
CA LEU A 109 -2.74 33.63 14.76
C LEU A 109 -3.25 35.08 14.63
N PRO A 110 -4.58 35.31 14.74
CA PRO A 110 -5.14 36.64 14.83
C PRO A 110 -4.63 37.38 16.08
N LEU A 111 -4.65 38.71 16.05
CA LEU A 111 -4.03 39.55 17.10
C LEU A 111 -4.65 39.34 18.49
N ASN A 112 -5.95 39.04 18.56
CA ASN A 112 -6.68 38.77 19.80
C ASN A 112 -6.29 37.45 20.48
N ALA A 113 -5.59 36.55 19.79
CA ALA A 113 -5.07 35.31 20.35
C ALA A 113 -3.67 35.45 20.94
N ARG A 114 -3.09 36.66 20.94
CA ARG A 114 -1.79 36.93 21.57
C ARG A 114 -1.91 36.88 23.10
N PRO A 115 -0.89 36.37 23.82
CA PRO A 115 0.44 35.99 23.35
C PRO A 115 0.58 34.53 22.85
N GLY A 116 -0.53 33.85 22.54
CA GLY A 116 -0.53 32.45 22.09
C GLY A 116 0.23 32.19 20.78
N SER A 117 0.58 30.91 20.55
CA SER A 117 1.20 30.43 19.31
C SER A 117 0.43 29.22 18.75
N GLY A 118 0.39 29.09 17.42
CA GLY A 118 -0.34 28.02 16.73
C GLY A 118 0.59 27.18 15.86
N HIS A 119 0.32 25.88 15.79
CA HIS A 119 1.04 24.93 14.96
C HIS A 119 0.06 23.97 14.28
N ILE A 120 0.38 23.54 13.06
CA ILE A 120 -0.25 22.40 12.40
C ILE A 120 0.70 21.22 12.57
N VAL A 121 0.22 20.14 13.19
CA VAL A 121 0.95 18.91 13.42
C VAL A 121 0.34 17.80 12.56
N PRO A 122 1.07 17.27 11.57
CA PRO A 122 0.62 16.09 10.82
C PRO A 122 0.65 14.84 11.70
N GLU A 123 -0.49 14.19 11.86
CA GLU A 123 -0.61 12.95 12.65
C GLU A 123 -1.18 11.82 11.79
N PRO A 124 -0.72 10.56 11.99
CA PRO A 124 -1.27 9.43 11.29
C PRO A 124 -2.70 9.13 11.74
N LEU A 125 -3.50 8.56 10.83
CA LEU A 125 -4.90 8.22 11.08
C LEU A 125 -5.08 6.88 11.81
N GLY A 126 -4.14 5.94 11.66
CA GLY A 126 -4.25 4.62 12.26
C GLY A 126 -3.76 3.48 11.37
N VAL A 127 -4.57 2.44 11.30
CA VAL A 127 -4.40 1.32 10.37
C VAL A 127 -5.13 1.63 9.08
N THR A 128 -4.47 1.43 7.95
CA THR A 128 -4.99 1.71 6.61
C THR A 128 -5.17 0.44 5.79
N LEU A 129 -6.21 0.41 4.95
CA LEU A 129 -6.46 -0.68 4.00
C LEU A 129 -6.17 -0.17 2.58
N VAL A 130 -5.33 -0.88 1.85
CA VAL A 130 -5.06 -0.64 0.43
C VAL A 130 -5.69 -1.77 -0.38
N VAL A 131 -6.58 -1.44 -1.30
CA VAL A 131 -7.16 -2.37 -2.27
C VAL A 131 -6.81 -1.86 -3.66
N ALA A 132 -6.19 -2.71 -4.47
CA ALA A 132 -5.67 -2.34 -5.78
C ALA A 132 -6.35 -3.14 -6.90
N PRO A 133 -6.54 -2.55 -8.09
CA PRO A 133 -6.97 -3.28 -9.28
C PRO A 133 -5.82 -4.06 -9.93
N TRP A 134 -6.15 -4.88 -10.91
CA TRP A 134 -5.24 -5.85 -11.55
C TRP A 134 -4.32 -5.26 -12.63
N ASN A 135 -4.57 -4.04 -13.13
CA ASN A 135 -3.92 -3.53 -14.33
C ASN A 135 -2.53 -2.90 -14.10
N TYR A 136 -2.20 -2.51 -12.87
CA TYR A 136 -0.85 -2.11 -12.46
C TYR A 136 -0.60 -2.61 -11.03
N PRO A 137 -0.49 -3.94 -10.86
CA PRO A 137 -0.66 -4.57 -9.56
C PRO A 137 0.50 -4.27 -8.61
N VAL A 138 1.69 -3.90 -9.10
CA VAL A 138 2.81 -3.51 -8.24
C VAL A 138 2.63 -2.06 -7.78
N GLN A 139 2.38 -1.15 -8.71
CA GLN A 139 2.27 0.28 -8.47
C GLN A 139 1.05 0.63 -7.62
N LEU A 140 -0.12 0.11 -7.98
CA LEU A 140 -1.37 0.46 -7.31
C LEU A 140 -1.52 -0.18 -5.92
N VAL A 141 -0.63 -1.12 -5.57
CA VAL A 141 -0.49 -1.64 -4.21
C VAL A 141 0.60 -0.87 -3.45
N LEU A 142 1.83 -0.85 -3.97
CA LEU A 142 2.99 -0.40 -3.20
C LEU A 142 3.06 1.12 -3.06
N LEU A 143 2.57 1.89 -4.03
CA LEU A 143 2.61 3.35 -3.94
C LEU A 143 1.66 3.88 -2.84
N PRO A 144 0.39 3.45 -2.74
CA PRO A 144 -0.46 3.79 -1.61
C PRO A 144 0.10 3.32 -0.26
N ILE A 145 0.71 2.12 -0.22
CA ILE A 145 1.37 1.62 1.00
C ILE A 145 2.53 2.55 1.41
N ALA A 146 3.38 2.96 0.47
CA ALA A 146 4.47 3.88 0.74
C ALA A 146 3.96 5.24 1.26
N ALA A 147 2.87 5.76 0.69
CA ALA A 147 2.23 6.97 1.17
C ALA A 147 1.69 6.81 2.60
N ALA A 148 1.02 5.70 2.90
CA ALA A 148 0.51 5.39 4.25
C ALA A 148 1.63 5.29 5.29
N ILE A 149 2.72 4.57 4.96
CA ILE A 149 3.94 4.47 5.78
C ILE A 149 4.55 5.86 6.01
N SER A 150 4.62 6.69 4.96
CA SER A 150 5.17 8.04 5.06
C SER A 150 4.36 8.92 6.03
N ALA A 151 3.03 8.76 6.05
CA ALA A 151 2.15 9.44 6.97
C ALA A 151 2.25 8.90 8.42
N GLY A 152 2.83 7.71 8.61
CA GLY A 152 2.99 7.04 9.91
C GLY A 152 1.84 6.08 10.25
N ASN A 153 1.04 5.70 9.26
CA ASN A 153 0.01 4.68 9.42
C ASN A 153 0.63 3.28 9.46
N ALA A 154 -0.14 2.31 9.95
CA ALA A 154 0.17 0.89 9.88
C ALA A 154 -0.64 0.19 8.78
#